data_AF-T0RMH8-F1
#
_entry.id   AF-T0RMH8-F1
#
_cell.length_a   1.000
_cell.length_b   1.000
_cell.length_c   1.000
_cell.angle_alpha   90.00
_cell.angle_beta   90.00
_cell.angle_gamma   90.00
#
_symmetry.space_group_name_H-M   'P 1'
#
loop_
_entity.id
_entity.type
_entity.pdbx_description
1 polymer ?
#
loop_
_entity_poly.entity_id
_entity_poly.type
_entity_poly.pdbx_seq_one_letter_code
_entity_poly.pdbx_strand_id
1 'polypeptide(L)'
;MAIHMNKGCQQNSSCTIELGKVNLEWNEALKSRKQSQLNKFQKKYGLPISFWTTEKENKTMVTFDSRCSKHRVKDKEIYEATMFIKSSNELLKNKKILPNLAIRERDGQSYFIPRKSLPILLKDNALVFNQDHEGAFYTLHVFSNKSHSNNNEKKKNHYLATFKTPTATDIREAQCPKELREKFISKLSNPRLYQSTFCKDIWNQNTKSYERFIFGWSCL
;
A
#
# COMPACT_ATOMS: atom_id res chain seq x y z
N MET A 1 -5.44 -26.28 -13.25
CA MET A 1 -4.86 -24.99 -12.78
C MET A 1 -3.38 -24.99 -13.15
N ALA A 2 -2.91 -24.04 -13.95
CA ALA A 2 -1.50 -23.93 -14.26
C ALA A 2 -0.74 -23.46 -12.99
N ILE A 3 0.02 -24.33 -12.36
CA ILE A 3 0.78 -24.01 -11.15
C ILE A 3 2.01 -23.21 -11.61
N HIS A 4 2.27 -22.06 -10.98
CA HIS A 4 3.51 -21.32 -11.21
C HIS A 4 4.72 -22.23 -10.89
N MET A 5 5.77 -22.22 -11.71
CA MET A 5 6.92 -23.14 -11.54
C MET A 5 7.53 -23.07 -10.13
N ASN A 6 7.53 -21.87 -9.55
CA ASN A 6 7.96 -21.61 -8.18
C ASN A 6 6.76 -21.70 -7.21
N LYS A 7 6.80 -22.66 -6.27
CA LYS A 7 5.78 -22.82 -5.23
C LYS A 7 5.63 -21.55 -4.39
N GLY A 8 4.39 -21.12 -4.13
CA GLY A 8 4.07 -19.90 -3.37
C GLY A 8 4.02 -18.62 -4.19
N CYS A 9 4.40 -18.67 -5.47
CA CYS A 9 4.21 -17.54 -6.38
C CYS A 9 2.80 -17.57 -6.98
N GLN A 10 2.25 -16.38 -7.19
CA GLN A 10 0.95 -16.22 -7.84
C GLN A 10 1.08 -16.51 -9.34
N GLN A 11 0.01 -17.00 -9.96
CA GLN A 11 -0.03 -17.22 -11.40
C GLN A 11 0.19 -15.91 -12.17
N ASN A 12 0.83 -16.00 -13.34
CA ASN A 12 1.10 -14.86 -14.22
C ASN A 12 1.91 -13.73 -13.54
N SER A 13 2.78 -14.09 -12.59
CA SER A 13 3.70 -13.17 -11.93
C SER A 13 5.14 -13.41 -12.37
N SER A 14 5.98 -12.37 -12.33
CA SER A 14 7.42 -12.58 -12.22
C SER A 14 7.76 -12.70 -10.74
N CYS A 15 8.19 -13.90 -10.33
CA CYS A 15 8.39 -14.23 -8.92
C CYS A 15 9.51 -15.25 -8.78
N THR A 16 10.53 -14.92 -7.98
CA THR A 16 11.65 -15.82 -7.71
C THR A 16 11.28 -16.92 -6.71
N ILE A 17 12.11 -17.95 -6.62
CA ILE A 17 11.95 -19.04 -5.65
C ILE A 17 11.97 -18.50 -4.21
N GLU A 18 12.83 -17.52 -3.93
CA GLU A 18 12.94 -16.89 -2.62
C GLU A 18 11.67 -16.14 -2.24
N LEU A 19 11.10 -15.36 -3.17
CA LEU A 19 9.83 -14.66 -2.96
C LEU A 19 8.67 -15.64 -2.77
N GLY A 20 8.66 -16.74 -3.52
CA GLY A 20 7.69 -17.83 -3.33
C GLY A 20 7.74 -18.41 -1.92
N LYS A 21 8.93 -18.64 -1.35
CA LYS A 21 9.11 -19.09 0.04
C LYS A 21 8.57 -18.07 1.05
N VAL A 22 8.87 -16.78 0.86
CA VAL A 22 8.37 -15.71 1.73
C VAL A 22 6.83 -15.63 1.68
N ASN A 23 6.22 -15.77 0.50
CA ASN A 23 4.77 -15.82 0.35
C ASN A 23 4.14 -17.03 1.06
N LEU A 24 4.79 -18.19 1.05
CA LEU A 24 4.31 -19.35 1.81
C LEU A 24 4.34 -19.08 3.32
N GLU A 25 5.43 -18.54 3.85
CA GLU A 25 5.52 -18.14 5.26
C GLU A 25 4.46 -17.08 5.62
N TRP A 26 4.16 -16.16 4.70
CA TRP A 26 3.09 -15.17 4.88
C TRP A 26 1.72 -15.83 4.99
N ASN A 27 1.41 -16.75 4.07
CA ASN A 27 0.17 -17.51 4.06
C ASN A 27 0.00 -18.33 5.33
N GLU A 28 1.06 -18.97 5.82
CA GLU A 28 1.06 -19.70 7.08
C GLU A 28 0.83 -18.78 8.28
N ALA A 29 1.50 -17.62 8.32
CA ALA A 29 1.31 -16.62 9.37
C ALA A 29 -0.15 -16.14 9.43
N LEU A 30 -0.75 -15.85 8.28
CA LEU A 30 -2.16 -15.43 8.17
C LEU A 30 -3.13 -16.55 8.56
N LYS A 31 -2.96 -17.75 8.01
CA LYS A 31 -3.84 -18.91 8.30
C LYS A 31 -3.80 -19.33 9.76
N SER A 32 -2.68 -19.10 10.44
CA SER A 32 -2.57 -19.37 11.88
C SER A 32 -3.54 -18.56 12.74
N ARG A 33 -3.97 -17.37 12.26
CA ARG A 33 -4.78 -16.37 12.98
C ARG A 33 -4.22 -15.97 14.35
N LYS A 34 -2.93 -16.27 14.61
CA LYS A 34 -2.23 -15.95 15.86
C LYS A 34 -1.42 -14.67 15.68
N GLN A 35 -1.76 -13.61 16.41
CA GLN A 35 -1.04 -12.33 16.34
C GLN A 35 0.47 -12.48 16.58
N SER A 36 0.88 -13.43 17.43
CA SER A 36 2.30 -13.71 17.67
C SER A 36 3.04 -14.22 16.42
N GLN A 37 2.39 -15.02 15.56
CA GLN A 37 2.96 -15.50 14.31
C GLN A 37 3.02 -14.39 13.26
N LEU A 38 1.95 -13.59 13.16
CA LEU A 38 1.93 -12.39 12.31
C LEU A 38 3.04 -11.40 12.70
N ASN A 39 3.23 -11.16 14.00
CA ASN A 39 4.29 -10.29 14.52
C ASN A 39 5.70 -10.85 14.20
N LYS A 40 5.89 -12.17 14.33
CA LYS A 40 7.17 -12.83 13.97
C LYS A 40 7.47 -12.64 12.49
N PHE A 41 6.49 -12.88 11.62
CA PHE A 41 6.63 -12.67 10.19
C PHE A 41 6.96 -11.20 9.87
N GLN A 42 6.17 -10.26 10.40
CA GLN A 42 6.37 -8.82 10.18
C GLN A 42 7.77 -8.36 10.62
N LYS A 43 8.29 -8.88 11.74
CA LYS A 43 9.64 -8.55 12.20
C LYS A 43 10.72 -9.09 11.26
N LYS A 44 10.53 -10.30 10.72
CA LYS A 44 11.48 -10.98 9.83
C LYS A 44 11.50 -10.34 8.44
N TYR A 45 10.34 -10.20 7.79
CA TYR A 45 10.22 -9.81 6.39
C TYR A 45 9.58 -8.45 6.15
N GLY A 46 8.81 -7.93 7.10
CA GLY A 46 7.95 -6.76 6.88
C GLY A 46 6.55 -7.17 6.45
N LEU A 47 5.85 -6.27 5.74
CA LEU A 47 4.48 -6.49 5.27
C LEU A 47 4.40 -6.33 3.76
N PRO A 48 3.54 -7.11 3.08
CA PRO A 48 3.36 -6.99 1.64
C PRO A 48 2.64 -5.67 1.34
N ILE A 49 3.34 -4.75 0.67
CA ILE A 49 2.78 -3.47 0.21
C ILE A 49 2.80 -3.46 -1.30
N SER A 50 1.64 -3.20 -1.90
CA SER A 50 1.47 -3.14 -3.34
C SER A 50 1.63 -1.72 -3.88
N PHE A 51 2.29 -1.59 -5.03
CA PHE A 51 2.63 -0.33 -5.69
C PHE A 51 2.73 -0.53 -7.21
N TRP A 52 3.14 0.51 -7.91
CA TRP A 52 3.41 0.49 -9.35
C TRP A 52 4.92 0.55 -9.61
N THR A 53 5.41 -0.08 -10.68
CA THR A 53 6.84 -0.05 -11.00
C THR A 53 7.06 -0.01 -12.50
N THR A 54 8.22 0.50 -12.94
CA THR A 54 8.67 0.35 -14.33
C THR A 54 9.61 -0.85 -14.50
N GLU A 55 9.81 -1.68 -13.47
CA GLU A 55 10.58 -2.93 -13.56
C GLU A 55 9.67 -4.13 -13.74
N LYS A 56 9.83 -4.83 -14.87
CA LYS A 56 9.14 -6.10 -15.11
C LYS A 56 9.66 -7.21 -14.20
N GLU A 57 10.98 -7.31 -14.03
CA GLU A 57 11.62 -8.37 -13.25
C GLU A 57 12.53 -7.76 -12.20
N ASN A 58 12.41 -8.25 -10.96
CA ASN A 58 13.24 -7.82 -9.86
C ASN A 58 13.26 -8.90 -8.76
N LYS A 59 14.42 -9.14 -8.14
CA LYS A 59 14.62 -10.20 -7.14
C LYS A 59 13.91 -9.94 -5.80
N THR A 60 13.41 -8.74 -5.58
CA THR A 60 12.86 -8.29 -4.29
C THR A 60 11.36 -7.98 -4.33
N MET A 61 10.74 -8.01 -5.51
CA MET A 61 9.31 -7.77 -5.66
C MET A 61 8.67 -8.80 -6.59
N VAL A 62 7.43 -9.15 -6.29
CA VAL A 62 6.57 -9.92 -7.19
C VAL A 62 5.88 -8.93 -8.10
N THR A 63 5.99 -9.11 -9.41
CA THR A 63 5.41 -8.18 -10.40
C THR A 63 4.37 -8.86 -11.28
N PHE A 64 3.45 -8.08 -11.83
CA PHE A 64 2.39 -8.50 -12.74
C PHE A 64 2.23 -7.45 -13.84
N ASP A 65 1.87 -7.90 -15.04
CA ASP A 65 1.43 -6.99 -16.09
C ASP A 65 0.23 -6.18 -15.62
N SER A 66 0.30 -4.85 -15.76
CA SER A 66 -0.85 -4.01 -15.45
C SER A 66 -2.00 -4.35 -16.39
N ARG A 67 -3.22 -4.42 -15.87
CA ARG A 67 -4.43 -4.55 -16.68
C ARG A 67 -4.82 -3.25 -17.39
N CYS A 68 -4.23 -2.13 -16.99
CA CYS A 68 -4.55 -0.84 -17.57
C CYS A 68 -3.93 -0.64 -18.95
N SER A 69 -4.73 -0.27 -19.95
CA SER A 69 -4.25 0.08 -21.29
C SER A 69 -3.25 1.24 -21.28
N LYS A 70 -3.46 2.26 -20.43
CA LYS A 70 -2.51 3.39 -20.29
C LYS A 70 -1.13 2.99 -19.76
N HIS A 71 -1.03 1.83 -19.11
CA HIS A 71 0.22 1.29 -18.57
C HIS A 71 0.92 0.33 -19.53
N ARG A 72 0.31 0.01 -20.68
CA ARG A 72 0.85 -0.91 -21.70
C ARG A 72 1.39 -0.18 -22.92
N VAL A 73 1.81 1.07 -22.74
CA VAL A 73 2.47 1.84 -23.81
C VAL A 73 3.85 1.26 -24.01
N LYS A 74 4.15 0.83 -25.24
CA LYS A 74 5.44 0.24 -25.62
C LYS A 74 6.61 1.09 -25.13
N ASP A 75 7.61 0.43 -24.55
CA ASP A 75 8.85 1.03 -24.01
C ASP A 75 8.64 1.96 -22.80
N LYS A 76 7.40 2.03 -22.28
CA LYS A 76 7.00 2.85 -21.14
C LYS A 76 6.00 2.11 -20.27
N GLU A 77 6.16 0.80 -20.16
CA GLU A 77 5.28 -0.08 -19.43
C GLU A 77 5.33 0.21 -17.92
N ILE A 78 4.17 0.09 -17.29
CA ILE A 78 4.02 0.16 -15.84
C ILE A 78 3.42 -1.16 -15.37
N TYR A 79 4.06 -1.79 -14.40
CA TYR A 79 3.70 -3.07 -13.82
C TYR A 79 3.08 -2.88 -12.44
N GLU A 80 2.21 -3.81 -12.06
CA GLU A 80 1.80 -3.95 -10.66
C GLU A 80 2.91 -4.69 -9.92
N ALA A 81 3.20 -4.29 -8.68
CA ALA A 81 4.18 -4.99 -7.87
C ALA A 81 3.77 -5.05 -6.40
N THR A 82 4.29 -6.07 -5.71
CA THR A 82 4.19 -6.22 -4.25
C THR A 82 5.59 -6.52 -3.71
N MET A 83 5.96 -5.83 -2.63
CA MET A 83 7.22 -6.04 -1.89
C MET A 83 6.92 -6.18 -0.41
N PHE A 84 7.66 -7.06 0.27
CA PHE A 84 7.66 -7.11 1.73
C PHE A 84 8.59 -6.02 2.27
N ILE A 85 8.02 -5.03 2.95
CA ILE A 85 8.78 -3.88 3.46
C ILE A 85 8.54 -3.67 4.95
N LYS A 86 9.57 -3.22 5.66
CA LYS A 86 9.49 -2.85 7.08
C LYS A 86 9.23 -1.35 7.24
N SER A 87 9.68 -0.56 6.27
CA SER A 87 9.51 0.89 6.26
C SER A 87 9.13 1.39 4.86
N SER A 88 8.27 2.39 4.82
CA SER A 88 7.86 3.07 3.59
C SER A 88 9.04 3.75 2.86
N ASN A 89 10.15 4.04 3.58
CA ASN A 89 11.39 4.55 2.99
C ASN A 89 12.05 3.55 2.03
N GLU A 90 11.79 2.25 2.17
CA GLU A 90 12.33 1.23 1.25
C GLU A 90 11.76 1.40 -0.16
N LEU A 91 10.51 1.86 -0.28
CA LEU A 91 9.88 2.19 -1.56
C LEU A 91 10.54 3.40 -2.24
N LEU A 92 11.17 4.30 -1.47
CA LEU A 92 11.82 5.51 -1.99
C LEU A 92 13.26 5.26 -2.45
N LYS A 93 13.88 4.13 -2.07
CA LYS A 93 15.25 3.81 -2.46
C LYS A 93 15.39 3.50 -3.96
N ASN A 94 14.34 2.95 -4.57
CA ASN A 94 14.32 2.59 -5.98
C ASN A 94 13.45 3.58 -6.76
N LYS A 95 14.07 4.40 -7.61
CA LYS A 95 13.37 5.41 -8.42
C LYS A 95 12.37 4.82 -9.43
N LYS A 96 12.47 3.53 -9.72
CA LYS A 96 11.54 2.82 -10.61
C LYS A 96 10.27 2.37 -9.88
N ILE A 97 10.27 2.41 -8.53
CA ILE A 97 9.07 2.23 -7.72
C ILE A 97 8.26 3.53 -7.73
N LEU A 98 6.96 3.39 -7.96
CA LEU A 98 5.96 4.44 -8.02
C LEU A 98 4.90 4.14 -6.94
N PRO A 99 5.09 4.62 -5.70
CA PRO A 99 4.20 4.31 -4.58
C PRO A 99 2.78 4.85 -4.79
N ASN A 100 1.78 4.12 -4.28
CA ASN A 100 0.41 4.64 -4.22
C ASN A 100 0.29 5.64 -3.06
N LEU A 101 -0.41 6.76 -3.29
CA LEU A 101 -0.39 7.92 -2.41
C LEU A 101 -1.79 8.27 -1.91
N ALA A 102 -1.87 8.60 -0.62
CA ALA A 102 -2.96 9.38 -0.05
C ALA A 102 -2.39 10.65 0.59
N ILE A 103 -3.05 11.79 0.39
CA ILE A 103 -2.66 13.07 1.02
C ILE A 103 -3.83 13.61 1.81
N ARG A 104 -3.58 13.95 3.09
CA ARG A 104 -4.56 14.62 3.95
C ARG A 104 -4.68 16.10 3.60
N GLU A 105 -5.90 16.61 3.50
CA GLU A 105 -6.19 18.01 3.20
C GLU A 105 -5.62 18.96 4.26
N ARG A 106 -5.97 18.75 5.54
CA ARG A 106 -5.66 19.64 6.66
C ARG A 106 -4.19 20.06 6.77
N ASP A 107 -3.26 19.13 6.57
CA ASP A 107 -1.83 19.35 6.83
C ASP A 107 -0.90 18.84 5.72
N GLY A 108 -1.45 18.26 4.65
CA GLY A 108 -0.64 17.70 3.56
C GLY A 108 0.12 16.43 3.88
N GLN A 109 -0.14 15.78 5.03
CA GLN A 109 0.54 14.55 5.36
C GLN A 109 0.28 13.50 4.28
N SER A 110 1.38 12.93 3.78
CA SER A 110 1.34 11.89 2.74
C SER A 110 1.49 10.51 3.37
N TYR A 111 0.84 9.53 2.76
CA TYR A 111 0.85 8.12 3.16
C TYR A 111 1.14 7.27 1.93
N PHE A 112 2.07 6.30 2.04
CA PHE A 112 2.26 5.28 0.99
C PHE A 112 1.34 4.11 1.29
N ILE A 113 0.20 4.08 0.61
CA ILE A 113 -0.90 3.16 0.86
C ILE A 113 -0.79 1.93 -0.05
N PRO A 114 -1.38 0.78 0.30
CA PRO A 114 -1.54 -0.31 -0.65
C PRO A 114 -2.40 0.10 -1.86
N ARG A 115 -2.26 -0.62 -2.97
CA ARG A 115 -3.17 -0.51 -4.12
C ARG A 115 -4.48 -1.25 -3.86
N LYS A 116 -5.51 -0.92 -4.65
CA LYS A 116 -6.82 -1.60 -4.71
C LYS A 116 -7.57 -1.70 -3.38
N SER A 117 -7.22 -0.87 -2.40
CA SER A 117 -7.93 -0.77 -1.13
C SER A 117 -7.99 0.69 -0.68
N LEU A 118 -9.06 1.02 0.01
CA LEU A 118 -9.27 2.31 0.65
C LEU A 118 -9.23 2.13 2.17
N PRO A 119 -8.77 3.15 2.90
CA PRO A 119 -8.79 3.10 4.35
C PRO A 119 -10.24 3.19 4.86
N ILE A 120 -10.56 2.41 5.90
CA ILE A 120 -11.87 2.38 6.56
C ILE A 120 -12.01 3.44 7.65
N LEU A 121 -10.90 3.91 8.21
CA LEU A 121 -10.84 4.97 9.21
C LEU A 121 -9.42 5.52 9.37
N LEU A 122 -9.30 6.64 10.08
CA LEU A 122 -8.05 7.19 10.58
C LEU A 122 -7.99 6.99 12.10
N LYS A 123 -6.93 6.37 12.61
CA LYS A 123 -6.71 6.17 14.04
C LYS A 123 -5.24 6.31 14.40
N ASP A 124 -4.94 7.06 15.45
CA ASP A 124 -3.59 7.31 15.97
C ASP A 124 -2.65 7.81 14.86
N ASN A 125 -3.19 8.67 13.99
CA ASN A 125 -2.55 9.20 12.78
C ASN A 125 -2.16 8.13 11.72
N ALA A 126 -2.70 6.91 11.82
CA ALA A 126 -2.57 5.86 10.82
C ALA A 126 -3.87 5.68 10.02
N LEU A 127 -3.74 5.61 8.70
CA LEU A 127 -4.81 5.13 7.84
C LEU A 127 -4.96 3.62 8.04
N VAL A 128 -6.17 3.18 8.37
CA VAL A 128 -6.45 1.77 8.68
C VAL A 128 -7.19 1.12 7.53
N PHE A 129 -6.71 -0.04 7.07
CA PHE A 129 -7.26 -0.78 5.94
C PHE A 129 -7.66 -2.18 6.37
N ASN A 130 -8.76 -2.67 5.84
CA ASN A 130 -9.03 -4.11 5.81
C ASN A 130 -8.35 -4.70 4.59
N GLN A 131 -7.61 -5.78 4.78
CA GLN A 131 -6.90 -6.49 3.73
C GLN A 131 -7.40 -7.93 3.67
N ASP A 132 -7.55 -8.43 2.45
CA ASP A 132 -7.84 -9.82 2.14
C ASP A 132 -6.64 -10.39 1.39
N HIS A 133 -6.16 -11.54 1.85
CA HIS A 133 -5.18 -12.34 1.15
C HIS A 133 -5.61 -13.80 1.14
N GLU A 134 -6.07 -14.27 -0.03
CA GLU A 134 -6.55 -15.65 -0.23
C GLU A 134 -7.61 -16.10 0.80
N GLY A 135 -8.53 -15.19 1.16
CA GLY A 135 -9.60 -15.45 2.14
C GLY A 135 -9.18 -15.30 3.59
N ALA A 136 -7.92 -14.92 3.85
CA ALA A 136 -7.45 -14.54 5.18
C ALA A 136 -7.48 -13.02 5.34
N PHE A 137 -8.24 -12.55 6.34
CA PHE A 137 -8.40 -11.13 6.62
C PHE A 137 -7.44 -10.63 7.70
N TYR A 138 -6.89 -9.45 7.50
CA TYR A 138 -6.13 -8.73 8.52
C TYR A 138 -6.31 -7.22 8.36
N THR A 139 -6.03 -6.49 9.43
CA THR A 139 -6.04 -5.03 9.45
C THR A 139 -4.62 -4.50 9.26
N LEU A 140 -4.46 -3.59 8.32
CA LEU A 140 -3.20 -2.89 8.05
C LEU A 140 -3.31 -1.43 8.51
N HIS A 141 -2.40 -1.01 9.38
CA HIS A 141 -2.21 0.38 9.75
C HIS A 141 -1.06 0.97 8.94
N VAL A 142 -1.31 2.09 8.24
CA VAL A 142 -0.33 2.84 7.45
C VAL A 142 -0.12 4.20 8.09
N PHE A 143 1.08 4.43 8.62
CA PHE A 143 1.45 5.70 9.24
C PHE A 143 1.95 6.71 8.21
N SER A 144 1.83 8.01 8.53
CA SER A 144 2.28 9.10 7.66
C SER A 144 3.79 9.03 7.38
N ASN A 145 4.19 9.40 6.17
CA ASN A 145 5.58 9.53 5.73
C ASN A 145 6.25 10.84 6.22
N LYS A 146 5.85 11.38 7.38
CA LYS A 146 6.38 12.65 7.88
C LYS A 146 7.92 12.64 7.86
N SER A 147 8.51 13.51 7.04
CA SER A 147 9.92 13.87 7.12
C SER A 147 10.09 14.79 8.34
N HIS A 148 10.25 14.23 9.53
CA HIS A 148 10.61 15.01 10.72
C HIS A 148 11.84 14.45 11.40
N SER A 149 12.94 15.14 11.10
CA SER A 149 14.23 15.20 11.78
C SER A 149 14.08 15.72 13.22
N ASN A 150 13.33 15.02 14.09
CA ASN A 150 13.42 15.23 15.54
C ASN A 150 13.91 13.94 16.18
N ASN A 151 15.13 14.01 16.69
CA ASN A 151 16.06 12.94 17.05
C ASN A 151 15.60 11.92 18.12
N ASN A 152 14.33 11.88 18.53
CA ASN A 152 13.89 11.06 19.67
C ASN A 152 12.63 10.20 19.47
N GLU A 153 11.97 10.23 18.30
CA GLU A 153 10.93 9.25 18.01
C GLU A 153 11.55 7.99 17.39
N LYS A 154 11.71 6.95 18.23
CA LYS A 154 12.05 5.57 17.82
C LYS A 154 11.44 5.26 16.45
N LYS A 155 12.27 4.84 15.48
CA LYS A 155 11.89 4.33 14.14
C LYS A 155 10.54 3.59 14.20
N LYS A 156 9.43 4.30 14.03
CA LYS A 156 8.11 3.68 14.04
C LYS A 156 8.02 2.93 12.72
N ASN A 157 7.76 1.62 12.79
CA ASN A 157 7.39 0.85 11.61
C ASN A 157 6.25 1.61 10.93
N HIS A 158 6.43 2.03 9.67
CA HIS A 158 5.39 2.78 8.94
C HIS A 158 4.17 1.91 8.61
N TYR A 159 4.30 0.60 8.82
CA TYR A 159 3.24 -0.39 8.62
C TYR A 159 3.11 -1.30 9.84
N LEU A 160 1.88 -1.62 10.21
CA LEU A 160 1.56 -2.60 11.25
C LEU A 160 0.37 -3.46 10.81
N ALA A 161 0.47 -4.78 10.96
CA ALA A 161 -0.61 -5.69 10.69
C ALA A 161 -1.16 -6.32 11.98
N THR A 162 -2.47 -6.42 12.09
CA THR A 162 -3.14 -7.08 13.21
C THR A 162 -4.39 -7.83 12.77
N PHE A 163 -4.74 -8.90 13.47
CA PHE A 163 -6.05 -9.56 13.31
C PHE A 163 -7.18 -8.82 14.03
N LYS A 164 -6.88 -7.79 14.84
CA LYS A 164 -7.89 -6.96 15.48
C LYS A 164 -8.46 -5.96 14.47
N THR A 165 -9.65 -6.25 13.97
CA THR A 165 -10.37 -5.35 13.08
C THR A 165 -11.14 -4.32 13.88
N PRO A 166 -10.89 -3.01 13.68
CA PRO A 166 -11.73 -1.99 14.28
C PRO A 166 -13.09 -1.94 13.58
N THR A 167 -14.11 -1.45 14.29
CA THR A 167 -15.42 -1.20 13.69
C THR A 167 -15.26 -0.20 12.54
N ALA A 168 -15.63 -0.62 11.33
CA ALA A 168 -15.62 0.24 10.17
C ALA A 168 -16.64 1.38 10.37
N THR A 169 -16.29 2.54 9.83
CA THR A 169 -17.14 3.73 9.83
C THR A 169 -17.40 4.15 8.40
N ASP A 170 -18.55 4.76 8.15
CA ASP A 170 -18.91 5.18 6.80
C ASP A 170 -17.89 6.16 6.22
N ILE A 171 -17.39 5.83 5.04
CA ILE A 171 -16.54 6.70 4.22
C ILE A 171 -17.47 7.52 3.34
N ARG A 172 -17.29 8.84 3.31
CA ARG A 172 -18.15 9.74 2.52
C ARG A 172 -17.43 10.18 1.26
N GLU A 173 -18.17 10.24 0.15
CA GLU A 173 -17.69 10.92 -1.06
C GLU A 173 -17.46 12.40 -0.76
N ALA A 174 -16.39 12.96 -1.31
CA ALA A 174 -16.09 14.37 -1.17
C ALA A 174 -15.59 14.96 -2.48
N GLN A 175 -15.91 16.23 -2.70
CA GLN A 175 -15.28 16.99 -3.78
C GLN A 175 -13.82 17.28 -3.41
N CYS A 176 -12.93 17.17 -4.39
CA CYS A 176 -11.53 17.55 -4.21
C CYS A 176 -11.36 19.05 -4.47
N PRO A 177 -10.89 19.85 -3.48
CA PRO A 177 -10.46 21.21 -3.74
C PRO A 177 -9.33 21.25 -4.77
N LYS A 178 -9.26 22.36 -5.52
CA LYS A 178 -8.24 22.56 -6.56
C LYS A 178 -6.82 22.49 -5.98
N GLU A 179 -6.57 23.17 -4.87
CA GLU A 179 -5.28 23.19 -4.17
C GLU A 179 -4.81 21.79 -3.76
N LEU A 180 -5.74 20.94 -3.30
CA LEU A 180 -5.43 19.57 -2.90
C LEU A 180 -5.04 18.71 -4.10
N ARG A 181 -5.69 18.90 -5.26
CA ARG A 181 -5.33 18.25 -6.53
C ARG A 181 -3.95 18.67 -7.00
N GLU A 182 -3.66 19.97 -6.99
CA GLU A 182 -2.34 20.51 -7.38
C GLU A 182 -1.24 19.95 -6.48
N LYS A 183 -1.48 19.91 -5.16
CA LYS A 183 -0.58 19.29 -4.19
C LYS A 183 -0.35 17.81 -4.47
N PHE A 184 -1.40 17.07 -4.81
CA PHE A 184 -1.27 15.66 -5.18
C PHE A 184 -0.41 15.47 -6.43
N ILE A 185 -0.70 16.23 -7.49
CA ILE A 185 0.06 16.17 -8.76
C ILE A 185 1.53 16.50 -8.53
N SER A 186 1.85 17.51 -7.70
CA SER A 186 3.24 17.89 -7.37
C SER A 186 4.05 16.78 -6.68
N LYS A 187 3.39 15.78 -6.09
CA LYS A 187 4.03 14.65 -5.40
C LYS A 187 4.17 13.41 -6.29
N LEU A 188 3.64 13.42 -7.50
CA LEU A 188 3.72 12.29 -8.42
C LEU A 188 5.10 12.20 -9.05
N SER A 189 5.73 11.04 -8.93
CA SER A 189 6.97 10.72 -9.68
C SER A 189 6.71 10.43 -11.17
N ASN A 190 5.48 10.08 -11.52
CA ASN A 190 5.08 9.82 -12.90
C ASN A 190 3.66 10.37 -13.16
N PRO A 191 3.50 11.37 -14.05
CA PRO A 191 2.20 11.99 -14.31
C PRO A 191 1.21 11.07 -15.04
N ARG A 192 1.69 9.98 -15.65
CA ARG A 192 0.85 9.00 -16.38
C ARG A 192 0.30 7.89 -15.50
N LEU A 193 0.65 7.90 -14.21
CA LEU A 193 0.28 6.84 -13.27
C LEU A 193 -1.21 6.81 -12.96
N TYR A 194 -1.84 7.98 -12.91
CA TYR A 194 -3.25 8.13 -12.55
C TYR A 194 -4.03 8.73 -13.71
N GLN A 195 -5.22 8.19 -13.98
CA GLN A 195 -6.19 8.76 -14.91
C GLN A 195 -6.92 9.94 -14.31
N SER A 196 -7.19 9.91 -13.01
CA SER A 196 -7.86 10.98 -12.29
C SER A 196 -7.51 10.93 -10.80
N THR A 197 -8.12 11.82 -10.02
CA THR A 197 -8.02 11.85 -8.56
C THR A 197 -9.42 11.94 -7.96
N PHE A 198 -9.62 11.37 -6.79
CA PHE A 198 -10.88 11.45 -6.05
C PHE A 198 -10.61 11.70 -4.57
N CYS A 199 -11.62 12.22 -3.88
CA CYS A 199 -11.53 12.56 -2.47
C CYS A 199 -12.55 11.81 -1.65
N LYS A 200 -12.14 11.45 -0.43
CA LYS A 200 -12.98 10.80 0.55
C LYS A 200 -12.82 11.50 1.87
N ASP A 201 -13.94 11.68 2.56
CA ASP A 201 -13.96 12.09 3.95
C ASP A 201 -13.94 10.80 4.80
N ILE A 202 -12.88 10.64 5.57
CA ILE A 202 -12.59 9.45 6.38
C ILE A 202 -12.72 9.82 7.86
N TRP A 203 -13.47 9.02 8.61
CA TRP A 203 -13.67 9.25 10.04
C TRP A 203 -12.37 9.11 10.82
N ASN A 204 -12.01 10.14 11.58
CA ASN A 204 -10.93 10.11 12.54
C ASN A 204 -11.47 9.66 13.90
N GLN A 205 -11.06 8.47 14.34
CA GLN A 205 -11.51 7.88 15.59
C GLN A 205 -11.02 8.65 16.84
N ASN A 206 -9.90 9.36 16.75
CA ASN A 206 -9.33 10.16 17.84
C ASN A 206 -10.08 11.47 18.01
N THR A 207 -10.33 12.21 16.92
CA THR A 207 -10.98 13.54 16.97
C THR A 207 -12.49 13.49 16.87
N LYS A 208 -13.07 12.32 16.56
CA LYS A 208 -14.52 12.15 16.32
C LYS A 208 -15.04 13.08 15.22
N SER A 209 -14.27 13.24 14.16
CA SER A 209 -14.59 14.10 13.03
C SER A 209 -14.14 13.48 11.72
N TYR A 210 -14.71 13.91 10.61
CA TYR A 210 -14.24 13.52 9.29
C TYR A 210 -13.00 14.33 8.90
N GLU A 211 -12.01 13.66 8.30
CA GLU A 211 -10.84 14.26 7.67
C GLU A 211 -10.81 13.90 6.19
N ARG A 212 -10.57 14.89 5.34
CA ARG A 212 -10.53 14.69 3.88
C ARG A 212 -9.17 14.21 3.40
N PHE A 213 -9.20 13.26 2.48
CA PHE A 213 -8.03 12.73 1.79
C PHE A 213 -8.25 12.70 0.29
N ILE A 214 -7.18 12.98 -0.47
CA ILE A 214 -7.12 12.77 -1.92
C ILE A 214 -6.34 11.51 -2.24
N PHE A 215 -6.81 10.79 -3.26
CA PHE A 215 -6.25 9.55 -3.78
C PHE A 215 -6.09 9.62 -5.29
N GLY A 216 -5.13 8.86 -5.82
CA GLY A 216 -4.97 8.64 -7.25
C GLY A 216 -5.88 7.52 -7.74
N TRP A 217 -6.58 7.76 -8.85
CA TRP A 217 -7.30 6.73 -9.58
C TRP A 217 -6.51 6.36 -10.82
N SER A 218 -5.88 5.19 -10.79
CA SER A 218 -5.16 4.63 -11.93
C SER A 218 -6.14 4.05 -12.93
N CYS A 219 -6.50 2.77 -12.82
CA CYS A 219 -7.46 2.09 -13.69
C CYS A 219 -8.08 0.92 -12.90
N LEU A 220 -9.30 0.51 -13.25
CA LEU A 220 -9.94 -0.72 -12.77
C LEU A 220 -9.39 -1.95 -13.51
#